data_AF-A0A819HPN0-F1
#
_entry.id   AF-A0A819HPN0-F1
#
_cell.length_a   1.000
_cell.length_b   1.000
_cell.length_c   1.000
_cell.angle_alpha   90.00
_cell.angle_beta   90.00
_cell.angle_gamma   90.00
#
_symmetry.space_group_name_H-M   'P 1'
#
loop_
_entity.id
_entity.type
_entity.pdbx_description
1 polymer ?
#
loop_
_entity_poly.entity_id
_entity_poly.type
_entity_poly.pdbx_seq_one_letter_code
_entity_poly.pdbx_strand_id
1 'polypeptide(L)'
;MAPSSMTRIMTSYIIEEKIKKGELSLDSEFIVSEKAWRMGGSKSFMPLGEKVRLDDILRGIIIQSGNDASIVAAEGLHGSEEEFVDVMNSKAQEMGMKNTNFVNSNGWPDENHYSTAYDLALLSRVLIKTHPEFYPIYSEKNFTFGKDQKGNPITQGNRNPLLYKDLGCDGIKTGYTDLGGYGIIASFVDKDRRYSFRNYTIYDIFLKLTP
;
A
#
# COMPACT_ATOMS: atom_id res chain seq x y z
N MET A 1 -4.75 10.08 13.47
CA MET A 1 -4.26 8.76 13.94
C MET A 1 -3.04 8.38 13.14
N ALA A 2 -2.10 7.61 13.70
CA ALA A 2 -1.00 7.06 12.91
C ALA A 2 -1.55 6.04 11.90
N PRO A 3 -1.45 6.27 10.59
CA PRO A 3 -2.02 5.38 9.57
C PRO A 3 -1.26 4.05 9.47
N SER A 4 -0.06 3.95 10.05
CA SER A 4 0.78 2.74 9.96
C SER A 4 0.91 2.29 8.49
N SER A 5 0.95 0.98 8.23
CA SER A 5 1.06 0.45 6.88
C SER A 5 -0.06 0.84 5.89
N MET A 6 -1.18 1.41 6.35
CA MET A 6 -2.22 1.94 5.44
C MET A 6 -1.71 3.11 4.58
N THR A 7 -0.61 3.75 4.99
CA THR A 7 0.16 4.72 4.17
C THR A 7 0.45 4.20 2.76
N ARG A 8 0.71 2.88 2.63
CA ARG A 8 1.08 2.27 1.36
C ARG A 8 0.00 2.31 0.30
N ILE A 9 -1.25 2.59 0.67
CA ILE A 9 -2.31 2.81 -0.32
C ILE A 9 -1.96 4.04 -1.18
N MET A 10 -1.37 5.09 -0.59
CA MET A 10 -0.90 6.26 -1.35
C MET A 10 0.32 5.88 -2.21
N THR A 11 1.24 5.11 -1.65
CA THR A 11 2.44 4.64 -2.37
C THR A 11 2.09 3.81 -3.60
N SER A 12 1.20 2.82 -3.45
CA SER A 12 0.69 2.02 -4.57
C SER A 12 -0.13 2.86 -5.54
N TYR A 13 -0.98 3.78 -5.04
CA TYR A 13 -1.75 4.69 -5.88
C TYR A 13 -0.83 5.47 -6.86
N ILE A 14 0.29 6.02 -6.36
CA ILE A 14 1.21 6.80 -7.20
C ILE A 14 1.90 5.91 -8.24
N ILE A 15 2.30 4.69 -7.88
CA ILE A 15 2.86 3.70 -8.82
C ILE A 15 1.85 3.43 -9.95
N GLU A 16 0.62 3.07 -9.58
CA GLU A 16 -0.47 2.76 -10.51
C GLU A 16 -0.81 3.95 -11.41
N GLU A 17 -0.84 5.17 -10.86
CA GLU A 17 -1.11 6.40 -11.60
C GLU A 17 -0.05 6.64 -12.68
N LYS A 18 1.23 6.44 -12.36
CA LYS A 18 2.34 6.59 -13.31
C LYS A 18 2.34 5.54 -14.40
N ILE A 19 2.04 4.29 -14.06
CA ILE A 19 1.89 3.22 -15.07
C ILE A 19 0.71 3.54 -15.99
N LYS A 20 -0.44 3.95 -15.44
CA LYS A 20 -1.62 4.31 -16.22
C LYS A 20 -1.40 5.49 -17.15
N LYS A 21 -0.56 6.46 -16.76
CA LYS A 21 -0.15 7.59 -17.60
C LYS A 21 0.88 7.22 -18.68
N GLY A 22 1.37 5.97 -18.69
CA GLY A 22 2.40 5.52 -19.62
C GLY A 22 3.80 6.04 -19.30
N GLU A 23 4.00 6.63 -18.12
CA GLU A 23 5.32 7.09 -17.66
C GLU A 23 6.22 5.89 -17.28
N LEU A 24 5.59 4.79 -16.86
CA LEU A 24 6.24 3.55 -16.45
C LEU A 24 5.46 2.34 -16.95
N SER A 25 6.04 1.16 -16.78
CA SER A 25 5.37 -0.11 -16.99
C SER A 25 5.64 -1.04 -15.83
N LEU A 26 4.90 -2.15 -15.74
CA LEU A 26 5.19 -3.21 -14.77
C LEU A 26 6.58 -3.84 -14.97
N ASP A 27 7.18 -3.68 -16.16
CA ASP A 27 8.54 -4.12 -16.49
C ASP A 27 9.63 -3.10 -16.14
N SER A 28 9.26 -1.87 -15.74
CA SER A 28 10.23 -0.89 -15.25
C SER A 28 10.99 -1.45 -14.05
N GLU A 29 12.28 -1.19 -13.95
CA GLU A 29 13.12 -1.75 -12.90
C GLU A 29 13.75 -0.65 -12.03
N PHE A 30 13.75 -0.85 -10.72
CA PHE A 30 14.39 0.04 -9.76
C PHE A 30 15.50 -0.67 -8.98
N ILE A 31 16.58 0.06 -8.70
CA ILE A 31 17.71 -0.44 -7.93
C ILE A 31 17.37 -0.40 -6.45
N VAL A 32 17.65 -1.48 -5.74
CA VAL A 32 17.46 -1.56 -4.28
C VAL A 32 18.62 -0.87 -3.58
N SER A 33 18.33 0.24 -2.88
CA SER A 33 19.32 0.97 -2.10
C SER A 33 19.65 0.29 -0.76
N GLU A 34 20.77 0.69 -0.15
CA GLU A 34 21.10 0.27 1.21
C GLU A 34 20.08 0.77 2.24
N LYS A 35 19.51 1.97 2.04
CA LYS A 35 18.43 2.52 2.88
C LYS A 35 17.23 1.60 2.88
N ALA A 36 16.75 1.21 1.70
CA ALA A 36 15.63 0.27 1.55
C ALA A 36 15.94 -1.09 2.19
N TRP A 37 17.12 -1.66 1.91
CA TRP A 37 17.50 -2.98 2.41
C TRP A 37 17.62 -3.05 3.95
N ARG A 38 18.18 -2.00 4.56
CA ARG A 38 18.34 -1.91 6.03
C ARG A 38 17.02 -1.68 6.77
N MET A 39 15.98 -1.20 6.09
CA MET A 39 14.72 -0.84 6.73
C MET A 39 14.11 -2.00 7.52
N GLY A 40 13.72 -1.75 8.77
CA GLY A 40 13.13 -2.74 9.67
C GLY A 40 11.65 -3.03 9.36
N GLY A 41 10.98 -3.76 10.25
CA GLY A 41 9.54 -4.05 10.12
C GLY A 41 9.20 -5.12 9.07
N SER A 42 8.04 -4.97 8.43
CA SER A 42 7.61 -5.89 7.37
C SER A 42 8.54 -5.75 6.16
N LYS A 43 9.00 -6.87 5.58
CA LYS A 43 9.94 -6.87 4.45
C LYS A 43 9.43 -7.74 3.31
N SER A 44 9.74 -7.31 2.10
CA SER A 44 9.63 -8.11 0.89
C SER A 44 10.93 -8.82 0.52
N PHE A 45 12.01 -8.56 1.28
CA PHE A 45 13.34 -9.13 1.06
C PHE A 45 13.97 -8.67 -0.26
N MET A 46 13.86 -7.37 -0.54
CA MET A 46 14.43 -6.76 -1.74
C MET A 46 15.98 -6.91 -1.75
N PRO A 47 16.58 -7.44 -2.82
CA PRO A 47 18.02 -7.74 -2.89
C PRO A 47 18.88 -6.48 -3.08
N LEU A 48 19.76 -6.19 -2.10
CA LEU A 48 20.63 -5.00 -2.12
C LEU A 48 21.44 -4.88 -3.41
N GLY A 49 21.35 -3.71 -4.07
CA GLY A 49 22.11 -3.38 -5.28
C GLY A 49 21.57 -3.99 -6.57
N GLU A 50 20.60 -4.89 -6.50
CA GLU A 50 19.97 -5.49 -7.67
C GLU A 50 18.81 -4.62 -8.18
N LYS A 51 18.43 -4.87 -9.44
CA LYS A 51 17.26 -4.29 -10.08
C LYS A 51 16.05 -5.20 -9.87
N VAL A 52 14.94 -4.62 -9.46
CA VAL A 52 13.68 -5.35 -9.25
C VAL A 52 12.59 -4.73 -10.11
N ARG A 53 11.80 -5.58 -10.77
CA ARG A 53 10.66 -5.15 -11.60
C ARG A 53 9.59 -4.48 -10.75
N LEU A 54 8.93 -3.49 -11.33
CA LEU A 54 7.90 -2.71 -10.66
C LEU A 54 6.68 -3.55 -10.29
N ASP A 55 6.37 -4.61 -11.05
CA ASP A 55 5.37 -5.61 -10.66
C ASP A 55 5.69 -6.28 -9.32
N ASP A 56 6.93 -6.74 -9.15
CA ASP A 56 7.38 -7.40 -7.91
C ASP A 56 7.42 -6.41 -6.73
N ILE A 57 7.84 -5.16 -7.00
CA ILE A 57 7.83 -4.08 -6.01
C ILE A 57 6.38 -3.78 -5.56
N LEU A 58 5.46 -3.62 -6.50
CA LEU A 58 4.06 -3.31 -6.24
C LEU A 58 3.38 -4.44 -5.44
N ARG A 59 3.59 -5.70 -5.82
CA ARG A 59 3.09 -6.87 -5.09
C ARG A 59 3.70 -6.99 -3.70
N GLY A 60 4.99 -6.68 -3.56
CA GLY A 60 5.67 -6.60 -2.27
C GLY A 60 5.05 -5.56 -1.33
N ILE A 61 4.68 -4.39 -1.86
CA ILE A 61 4.00 -3.32 -1.12
C ILE A 61 2.59 -3.77 -0.70
N ILE A 62 1.80 -4.27 -1.65
CA ILE A 62 0.38 -4.57 -1.43
C ILE A 62 0.20 -5.80 -0.54
N ILE A 63 0.81 -6.92 -0.91
CA ILE A 63 0.55 -8.24 -0.30
C ILE A 63 1.39 -8.41 0.98
N GLN A 64 2.71 -8.21 0.86
CA GLN A 64 3.65 -8.49 1.96
C GLN A 64 3.80 -7.31 2.93
N SER A 65 3.35 -6.12 2.50
CA SER A 65 3.49 -4.87 3.25
C SER A 65 4.95 -4.43 3.44
N GLY A 66 5.83 -4.76 2.51
CA GLY A 66 7.27 -4.49 2.61
C GLY A 66 7.59 -3.01 2.78
N ASN A 67 8.36 -2.67 3.81
CA ASN A 67 8.94 -1.35 4.03
C ASN A 67 10.05 -1.08 3.00
N ASP A 68 10.92 -2.07 2.79
CA ASP A 68 11.95 -2.08 1.75
C ASP A 68 11.36 -1.79 0.36
N ALA A 69 10.35 -2.55 -0.08
CA ALA A 69 9.69 -2.34 -1.37
C ALA A 69 9.10 -0.93 -1.54
N SER A 70 8.57 -0.35 -0.46
CA SER A 70 8.00 1.00 -0.50
C SER A 70 9.08 2.07 -0.69
N ILE A 71 10.24 1.92 -0.03
CA ILE A 71 11.38 2.83 -0.19
C ILE A 71 11.98 2.67 -1.59
N VAL A 72 12.14 1.44 -2.10
CA VAL A 72 12.61 1.21 -3.48
C VAL A 72 11.71 1.91 -4.50
N ALA A 73 10.39 1.81 -4.33
CA ALA A 73 9.45 2.53 -5.18
C ALA A 73 9.63 4.05 -5.06
N ALA A 74 9.71 4.58 -3.84
CA ALA A 74 9.86 6.01 -3.62
C ALA A 74 11.12 6.59 -4.29
N GLU A 75 12.26 5.97 -4.05
CA GLU A 75 13.56 6.35 -4.63
C GLU A 75 13.58 6.15 -6.16
N GLY A 76 13.01 5.06 -6.67
CA GLY A 76 12.97 4.78 -8.10
C GLY A 76 12.08 5.73 -8.90
N LEU A 77 11.00 6.22 -8.29
CA LEU A 77 10.04 7.10 -8.94
C LEU A 77 10.44 8.58 -8.90
N HIS A 78 11.07 9.00 -7.81
CA HIS A 78 11.30 10.42 -7.50
C HIS A 78 12.72 10.71 -7.00
N GLY A 79 13.67 9.81 -7.18
CA GLY A 79 15.09 10.00 -6.84
C GLY A 79 15.40 9.88 -5.33
N SER A 80 14.48 10.31 -4.46
CA SER A 80 14.57 10.19 -3.01
C SER A 80 13.20 9.91 -2.37
N GLU A 81 13.19 9.42 -1.14
CA GLU A 81 11.94 9.21 -0.41
C GLU A 81 11.32 10.55 0.02
N GLU A 82 12.16 11.55 0.26
CA GLU A 82 11.78 12.89 0.65
C GLU A 82 11.00 13.58 -0.49
N GLU A 83 11.51 13.53 -1.72
CA GLU A 83 10.79 14.02 -2.90
C GLU A 83 9.51 13.23 -3.18
N PHE A 84 9.52 11.92 -2.91
CA PHE A 84 8.31 11.09 -3.01
C PHE A 84 7.23 11.54 -2.01
N VAL A 85 7.62 11.85 -0.78
CA VAL A 85 6.69 12.32 0.27
C VAL A 85 6.03 13.64 -0.08
N ASP A 86 6.76 14.56 -0.71
CA ASP A 86 6.17 15.81 -1.23
C ASP A 86 5.06 15.52 -2.24
N VAL A 87 5.27 14.53 -3.12
CA VAL A 87 4.26 14.07 -4.07
C VAL A 87 3.09 13.39 -3.36
N MET A 88 3.33 12.55 -2.35
CA MET A 88 2.27 11.94 -1.54
C MET A 88 1.37 13.00 -0.89
N ASN A 89 1.96 14.05 -0.32
CA ASN A 89 1.22 15.13 0.33
C ASN A 89 0.50 16.02 -0.69
N SER A 90 1.11 16.29 -1.84
CA SER A 90 0.44 16.97 -2.96
C SER A 90 -0.81 16.19 -3.42
N LYS A 91 -0.69 14.87 -3.59
CA LYS A 91 -1.81 13.99 -3.94
C LYS A 91 -2.89 13.95 -2.86
N ALA A 92 -2.51 13.92 -1.59
CA ALA A 92 -3.46 14.00 -0.49
C ALA A 92 -4.30 15.29 -0.56
N GLN A 93 -3.66 16.44 -0.84
CA GLN A 93 -4.35 17.72 -1.02
C GLN A 93 -5.28 17.71 -2.24
N GLU A 94 -4.82 17.20 -3.38
CA GLU A 94 -5.64 17.05 -4.61
C GLU A 94 -6.91 16.21 -4.36
N MET A 95 -6.81 15.17 -3.53
CA MET A 95 -7.93 14.30 -3.17
C MET A 95 -8.82 14.84 -2.05
N GLY A 96 -8.46 16.00 -1.47
CA GLY A 96 -9.21 16.60 -0.36
C GLY A 96 -9.02 15.89 0.99
N MET A 97 -7.91 15.18 1.18
CA MET A 97 -7.52 14.55 2.44
C MET A 97 -6.97 15.61 3.42
N LYS A 98 -7.87 16.44 3.97
CA LYS A 98 -7.53 17.65 4.73
C LYS A 98 -6.84 17.40 6.07
N ASN A 99 -6.88 16.18 6.58
CA ASN A 99 -6.37 15.80 7.89
C ASN A 99 -5.31 14.69 7.76
N THR A 100 -4.48 14.79 6.73
CA THR A 100 -3.43 13.83 6.41
C THR A 100 -2.10 14.52 6.16
N ASN A 101 -1.05 13.99 6.76
CA ASN A 101 0.34 14.32 6.46
C ASN A 101 1.17 13.03 6.46
N PHE A 102 1.82 12.76 5.34
CA PHE A 102 2.79 11.67 5.20
C PHE A 102 4.20 12.22 5.42
N VAL A 103 5.06 11.45 6.07
CA VAL A 103 6.49 11.78 6.23
C VAL A 103 7.43 10.71 5.67
N ASN A 104 6.88 9.56 5.26
CA ASN A 104 7.62 8.47 4.62
C ASN A 104 6.67 7.64 3.74
N SER A 105 7.26 6.78 2.91
CA SER A 105 6.54 5.97 1.91
C SER A 105 5.82 4.74 2.48
N ASN A 106 6.07 4.41 3.75
CA ASN A 106 5.84 3.08 4.28
C ASN A 106 5.06 3.08 5.61
N GLY A 107 4.75 4.25 6.16
CA GLY A 107 4.02 4.40 7.42
C GLY A 107 4.83 3.99 8.65
N TRP A 108 6.15 4.08 8.60
CA TRP A 108 6.99 3.96 9.78
C TRP A 108 6.57 5.02 10.81
N PRO A 109 6.57 4.71 12.12
CA PRO A 109 6.13 5.65 13.15
C PRO A 109 6.91 6.96 13.11
N ASP A 110 6.16 8.06 13.09
CA ASP A 110 6.64 9.43 13.26
C ASP A 110 5.46 10.28 13.77
N GLU A 111 5.72 11.24 14.65
CA GLU A 111 4.69 12.08 15.28
C GLU A 111 3.95 12.97 14.28
N ASN A 112 4.62 13.38 13.21
CA ASN A 112 4.05 14.17 12.14
C ASN A 112 3.39 13.30 11.07
N HIS A 113 3.43 11.97 11.17
CA HIS A 113 2.83 11.06 10.20
C HIS A 113 1.42 10.64 10.64
N TYR A 114 0.40 11.33 10.11
CA TYR A 114 -0.98 11.16 10.53
C TYR A 114 -1.97 11.14 9.37
N SER A 115 -3.12 10.51 9.61
CA SER A 115 -4.29 10.57 8.74
C SER A 115 -5.57 10.39 9.55
N THR A 116 -6.72 10.31 8.88
CA THR A 116 -8.02 9.97 9.46
C THR A 116 -8.67 8.80 8.73
N ALA A 117 -9.62 8.13 9.36
CA ALA A 117 -10.38 7.07 8.70
C ALA A 117 -11.10 7.60 7.44
N TYR A 118 -11.65 8.82 7.52
CA TYR A 118 -12.32 9.46 6.39
C TYR A 118 -11.36 9.73 5.22
N ASP A 119 -10.19 10.30 5.46
CA ASP A 119 -9.23 10.61 4.40
C ASP A 119 -8.69 9.35 3.73
N LEU A 120 -8.38 8.32 4.51
CA LEU A 120 -7.97 7.03 3.98
C LEU A 120 -9.11 6.36 3.17
N ALA A 121 -10.38 6.60 3.51
CA ALA A 121 -11.53 6.14 2.73
C ALA A 121 -11.55 6.85 1.38
N LEU A 122 -11.38 8.18 1.37
CA LEU A 122 -11.31 8.94 0.13
C LEU A 122 -10.22 8.40 -0.79
N LEU A 123 -9.02 8.15 -0.26
CA LEU A 123 -7.91 7.58 -1.01
C LEU A 123 -8.26 6.19 -1.58
N SER A 124 -8.82 5.32 -0.75
CA SER A 124 -9.19 3.95 -1.12
C SER A 124 -10.26 3.91 -2.21
N ARG A 125 -11.29 4.75 -2.06
CA ARG A 125 -12.33 4.98 -3.07
C ARG A 125 -11.73 5.46 -4.39
N VAL A 126 -10.82 6.43 -4.34
CA VAL A 126 -10.17 6.97 -5.55
C VAL A 126 -9.38 5.87 -6.22
N LEU A 127 -8.53 5.15 -5.50
CA LEU A 127 -7.74 4.02 -6.00
C LEU A 127 -8.60 2.98 -6.73
N ILE A 128 -9.66 2.47 -6.09
CA ILE A 128 -10.57 1.47 -6.69
C ILE A 128 -11.18 1.99 -8.00
N LYS A 129 -11.56 3.28 -8.01
CA LYS A 129 -12.25 3.89 -9.15
C LYS A 129 -11.30 4.20 -10.30
N THR A 130 -10.08 4.67 -10.00
CA THR A 130 -9.15 5.15 -11.02
C THR A 130 -8.24 4.06 -11.54
N HIS A 131 -7.95 3.03 -10.75
CA HIS A 131 -6.98 1.97 -11.08
C HIS A 131 -7.58 0.56 -10.99
N PRO A 132 -8.80 0.32 -11.54
CA PRO A 132 -9.46 -0.99 -11.44
C PRO A 132 -8.65 -2.14 -12.05
N GLU A 133 -7.74 -1.87 -12.99
CA GLU A 133 -6.86 -2.85 -13.61
C GLU A 133 -5.79 -3.40 -12.65
N PHE A 134 -5.38 -2.63 -11.64
CA PHE A 134 -4.40 -3.04 -10.62
C PHE A 134 -5.08 -3.58 -9.36
N TYR A 135 -6.34 -3.20 -9.12
CA TYR A 135 -7.07 -3.58 -7.92
C TYR A 135 -7.14 -5.10 -7.62
N PRO A 136 -7.17 -6.02 -8.61
CA PRO A 136 -7.11 -7.46 -8.33
C PRO A 136 -5.91 -7.89 -7.47
N ILE A 137 -4.77 -7.20 -7.52
CA ILE A 137 -3.57 -7.51 -6.71
C ILE A 137 -3.88 -7.46 -5.21
N TYR A 138 -4.78 -6.57 -4.78
CA TYR A 138 -5.17 -6.41 -3.36
C TYR A 138 -5.91 -7.62 -2.80
N SER A 139 -6.51 -8.44 -3.67
CA SER A 139 -7.23 -9.66 -3.30
C SER A 139 -6.35 -10.92 -3.31
N GLU A 140 -5.12 -10.81 -3.81
CA GLU A 140 -4.20 -11.94 -3.88
C GLU A 140 -3.76 -12.38 -2.48
N LYS A 141 -3.84 -13.69 -2.25
CA LYS A 141 -3.62 -14.28 -0.92
C LYS A 141 -2.15 -14.52 -0.59
N ASN A 142 -1.30 -14.75 -1.59
CA ASN A 142 0.12 -15.07 -1.37
C ASN A 142 0.95 -14.46 -2.49
N PHE A 143 2.17 -14.06 -2.14
CA PHE A 143 3.17 -13.63 -3.10
C PHE A 143 4.52 -14.27 -2.78
N THR A 144 5.13 -14.84 -3.80
CA THR A 144 6.45 -15.47 -3.73
C THR A 144 7.47 -14.57 -4.43
N PHE A 145 8.46 -14.10 -3.69
CA PHE A 145 9.51 -13.23 -4.23
C PHE A 145 10.83 -13.47 -3.48
N GLY A 146 11.94 -13.47 -4.22
CA GLY A 146 13.27 -13.66 -3.65
C GLY A 146 13.50 -15.07 -3.09
N LYS A 147 14.68 -15.23 -2.46
CA LYS A 147 15.10 -16.49 -1.83
C LYS A 147 15.68 -16.23 -0.44
N ASP A 148 15.47 -17.19 0.46
CA ASP A 148 16.10 -17.17 1.78
C ASP A 148 17.62 -17.49 1.67
N GLN A 149 18.31 -17.45 2.82
CA GLN A 149 19.75 -17.75 2.89
C GLN A 149 20.12 -19.17 2.45
N LYS A 150 19.14 -20.08 2.36
CA LYS A 150 19.31 -21.47 1.92
C LYS A 150 18.92 -21.66 0.45
N GLY A 151 18.51 -20.59 -0.23
CA GLY A 151 18.08 -20.63 -1.64
C GLY A 151 16.62 -21.04 -1.84
N ASN A 152 15.81 -21.16 -0.78
CA ASN A 152 14.39 -21.49 -0.90
C ASN A 152 13.57 -20.25 -1.27
N PRO A 153 12.54 -20.36 -2.12
CA PRO A 153 11.65 -19.24 -2.42
C PRO A 153 10.96 -18.70 -1.16
N ILE A 154 10.91 -17.37 -1.00
CA ILE A 154 10.19 -16.75 0.13
C ILE A 154 8.75 -16.48 -0.30
N THR A 155 7.81 -17.18 0.35
CA THR A 155 6.37 -16.95 0.14
C THR A 155 5.76 -16.33 1.38
N GLN A 156 5.04 -15.22 1.20
CA GLN A 156 4.34 -14.53 2.29
C GLN A 156 2.87 -14.33 1.94
N GLY A 157 2.01 -14.52 2.93
CA GLY A 157 0.57 -14.31 2.79
C GLY A 157 0.18 -12.84 2.91
N ASN A 158 -0.95 -12.48 2.32
CA ASN A 158 -1.58 -11.19 2.49
C ASN A 158 -2.00 -11.01 3.95
N ARG A 159 -1.71 -9.83 4.52
CA ARG A 159 -1.97 -9.50 5.93
C ARG A 159 -3.43 -9.16 6.21
N ASN A 160 -4.29 -9.07 5.19
CA ASN A 160 -5.72 -8.84 5.38
C ASN A 160 -6.43 -10.15 5.75
N PRO A 161 -6.85 -10.36 7.01
CA PRO A 161 -7.50 -11.59 7.44
C PRO A 161 -8.87 -11.80 6.77
N LEU A 162 -9.51 -10.74 6.29
CA LEU A 162 -10.85 -10.81 5.69
C LEU A 162 -10.84 -11.48 4.31
N LEU A 163 -9.70 -11.49 3.59
CA LEU A 163 -9.55 -12.22 2.32
C LEU A 163 -9.66 -13.75 2.49
N TYR A 164 -9.39 -14.24 3.70
CA TYR A 164 -9.48 -15.67 4.02
C TYR A 164 -10.84 -16.05 4.59
N LYS A 165 -11.78 -15.10 4.65
CA LYS A 165 -13.16 -15.32 5.05
C LYS A 165 -14.03 -15.31 3.80
N ASP A 166 -15.05 -16.17 3.77
CA ASP A 166 -16.04 -16.20 2.69
C ASP A 166 -17.07 -15.06 2.87
N LEU A 167 -16.58 -13.82 2.81
CA LEU A 167 -17.33 -12.59 3.05
C LEU A 167 -17.40 -11.69 1.81
N GLY A 168 -16.77 -12.09 0.70
CA GLY A 168 -16.66 -11.25 -0.50
C GLY A 168 -15.64 -10.11 -0.37
N CYS A 169 -14.68 -10.21 0.56
CA CYS A 169 -13.63 -9.20 0.71
C CYS A 169 -12.63 -9.27 -0.46
N ASP A 170 -12.32 -8.12 -1.06
CA ASP A 170 -11.41 -7.98 -2.21
C ASP A 170 -10.26 -6.99 -1.97
N GLY A 171 -10.11 -6.46 -0.75
CA GLY A 171 -9.05 -5.53 -0.38
C GLY A 171 -9.27 -4.93 1.02
N ILE A 172 -8.54 -3.90 1.46
CA ILE A 172 -7.41 -3.25 0.76
C ILE A 172 -6.14 -3.41 1.58
N LYS A 173 -6.10 -2.90 2.83
CA LYS A 173 -4.85 -2.87 3.59
C LYS A 173 -5.07 -2.89 5.09
N THR A 174 -4.17 -3.56 5.79
CA THR A 174 -4.04 -3.51 7.25
C THR A 174 -2.86 -2.62 7.67
N GLY A 175 -2.87 -2.17 8.92
CA GLY A 175 -1.76 -1.45 9.53
C GLY A 175 -1.68 -1.73 11.03
N TYR A 176 -0.46 -1.83 11.54
CA TYR A 176 -0.18 -1.91 12.97
C TYR A 176 1.10 -1.15 13.30
N THR A 177 1.02 -0.31 14.32
CA THR A 177 2.13 0.25 15.08
C THR A 177 1.68 0.41 16.52
N ASP A 178 2.60 0.48 17.48
CA ASP A 178 2.23 0.71 18.88
C ASP A 178 1.48 2.06 19.06
N LEU A 179 1.81 3.06 18.23
CA LEU A 179 1.15 4.36 18.21
C LEU A 179 -0.26 4.32 17.57
N GLY A 180 -0.44 3.53 16.51
CA GLY A 180 -1.69 3.46 15.74
C GLY A 180 -2.69 2.41 16.22
N GLY A 181 -2.22 1.37 16.92
CA GLY A 181 -2.97 0.15 17.16
C GLY A 181 -3.24 -0.63 15.86
N TYR A 182 -4.18 -1.58 15.92
CA TYR A 182 -4.60 -2.34 14.74
C TYR A 182 -5.64 -1.54 13.93
N GLY A 183 -5.32 -1.33 12.65
CA GLY A 183 -6.20 -0.70 11.68
C GLY A 183 -6.40 -1.58 10.44
N ILE A 184 -7.58 -1.51 9.85
CA ILE A 184 -7.89 -2.15 8.58
C ILE A 184 -8.82 -1.27 7.74
N ILE A 185 -8.54 -1.27 6.43
CA ILE A 185 -9.39 -0.73 5.38
C ILE A 185 -9.78 -1.91 4.52
N ALA A 186 -11.07 -2.21 4.49
CA ALA A 186 -11.59 -3.32 3.72
C ALA A 186 -12.67 -2.88 2.73
N SER A 187 -12.64 -3.50 1.55
CA SER A 187 -13.74 -3.44 0.58
C SER A 187 -14.32 -4.83 0.38
N PHE A 188 -15.60 -4.85 -0.03
CA PHE A 188 -16.41 -6.05 -0.18
C PHE A 188 -17.30 -5.95 -1.41
N VAL A 189 -17.55 -7.09 -2.05
CA VAL A 189 -18.45 -7.26 -3.20
C VAL A 189 -19.49 -8.35 -2.88
N ASP A 190 -20.78 -8.05 -3.11
CA ASP A 190 -21.88 -9.04 -3.05
C ASP A 190 -22.76 -8.95 -4.31
N LYS A 191 -22.93 -10.09 -4.99
CA LYS A 191 -23.90 -10.40 -6.08
C LYS A 191 -24.34 -9.20 -6.95
N ASP A 192 -23.40 -8.67 -7.73
CA ASP A 192 -23.59 -7.58 -8.72
C ASP A 192 -24.10 -6.24 -8.16
N ARG A 193 -24.14 -6.07 -6.84
CA ARG A 193 -24.46 -4.81 -6.17
C ARG A 193 -23.39 -4.48 -5.14
N ARG A 194 -22.57 -3.49 -5.46
CA ARG A 194 -21.84 -2.73 -4.44
C ARG A 194 -22.91 -1.99 -3.64
N TYR A 195 -23.29 -2.51 -2.45
CA TYR A 195 -24.28 -1.87 -1.58
C TYR A 195 -23.86 -0.42 -1.28
N SER A 196 -24.80 0.47 -0.94
CA SER A 196 -24.67 1.91 -0.57
C SER A 196 -25.88 2.34 0.26
N PHE A 197 -25.72 2.48 1.58
CA PHE A 197 -26.75 2.89 2.50
C PHE A 197 -26.96 4.40 2.33
N ARG A 198 -27.94 4.71 1.49
CA ARG A 198 -28.61 6.00 1.23
C ARG A 198 -27.69 7.21 1.02
N ASN A 199 -27.54 7.53 -0.26
CA ASN A 199 -26.87 8.69 -0.86
C ASN A 199 -25.34 8.64 -0.85
N TYR A 200 -24.80 8.16 -1.98
CA TYR A 200 -23.38 8.09 -2.38
C TYR A 200 -22.53 6.98 -1.74
N THR A 201 -21.73 6.32 -2.60
CA THR A 201 -20.33 5.90 -2.33
C THR A 201 -20.04 4.44 -1.95
N ILE A 202 -18.98 3.94 -2.61
CA ILE A 202 -18.08 2.82 -2.27
C ILE A 202 -17.91 2.63 -0.75
N TYR A 203 -17.91 1.38 -0.27
CA TYR A 203 -17.66 1.07 1.13
C TYR A 203 -16.17 0.88 1.31
N ASP A 204 -15.58 1.76 2.08
CA ASP A 204 -14.39 1.43 2.84
C ASP A 204 -14.85 1.21 4.28
N ILE A 205 -14.83 -0.05 4.72
CA ILE A 205 -15.05 -0.36 6.13
C ILE A 205 -13.72 -0.08 6.84
N PHE A 206 -13.71 0.99 7.63
CA PHE A 206 -12.65 1.28 8.59
C PHE A 206 -13.00 0.61 9.92
N LEU A 207 -12.31 -0.47 10.24
CA LEU A 207 -12.33 -1.01 11.60
C LEU A 207 -11.03 -0.56 12.27
N LYS A 208 -11.16 0.27 13.30
CA LYS A 208 -10.12 0.37 14.32
C LYS A 208 -10.38 -0.79 15.27
N LEU A 209 -9.53 -1.80 15.25
CA LEU A 209 -9.57 -2.88 16.23
C LEU A 209 -8.84 -2.35 17.46
N THR A 210 -9.59 -1.79 18.41
CA THR A 210 -9.04 -1.57 19.76
C THR A 210 -8.87 -2.92 20.46
N PRO A 211 -7.84 -3.06 21.33
CA PRO A 211 -7.65 -4.27 22.14
C PRO A 211 -8.91 -4.67 22.91
#